data_AF-A0A067CEC2-F1
#
_entry.id   AF-A0A067CEC2-F1
#
_cell.length_a   1.000
_cell.length_b   1.000
_cell.length_c   1.000
_cell.angle_alpha   90.00
_cell.angle_beta   90.00
_cell.angle_gamma   90.00
#
_symmetry.space_group_name_H-M   'P 1'
#
loop_
_entity.id
_entity.type
_entity.pdbx_description
1 polymer ?
#
loop_
_entity_poly.entity_id
_entity_poly.type
_entity_poly.pdbx_seq_one_letter_code
_entity_poly.pdbx_strand_id
1 'polypeptide(L)'
;MFRQLSSNPITSIVNIRLSKTIAFFSCLGCAIQEFSINNETYEALNALPNANETEPSTVESTGFRFDTGFSVNAAACAALKGSVRPLWAGKSPHTFYVCVVPDALPPPTPIIVSRNDTGLIIGCAIGGVAIIAILLIAVLIRRKKTAAADLLAFQSEVTGGRLRRANGTGFQTLESSLELAENGLINIEELRMHKLDLADLKVTATKPLAAGAFGEVWLGHYGNDKVAIKRLKDTHVES
;
A
#
# COMPACT_ATOMS: atom_id res chain seq x y z
N MET A 1 16.06 5.53 -0.80
CA MET A 1 14.83 6.10 -1.40
C MET A 1 15.19 7.35 -2.22
N PHE A 2 14.65 7.52 -3.43
CA PHE A 2 14.99 8.64 -4.32
C PHE A 2 13.86 9.68 -4.39
N ARG A 3 14.22 10.96 -4.47
CA ARG A 3 13.31 12.07 -4.77
C ARG A 3 13.92 12.97 -5.84
N GLN A 4 13.27 13.03 -6.99
CA GLN A 4 13.65 13.84 -8.13
C GLN A 4 12.50 14.81 -8.44
N LEU A 5 12.74 16.10 -8.23
CA LEU A 5 11.77 17.18 -8.36
C LEU A 5 12.11 18.15 -9.50
N SER A 6 13.21 17.92 -10.22
CA SER A 6 13.72 18.79 -11.28
C SER A 6 12.70 19.06 -12.38
N SER A 7 12.85 20.20 -13.07
CA SER A 7 12.00 20.63 -14.19
C SER A 7 10.53 20.86 -13.82
N ASN A 8 10.24 21.06 -12.54
CA ASN A 8 8.95 21.50 -12.05
C ASN A 8 9.06 22.94 -11.52
N PRO A 9 8.03 23.77 -11.64
CA PRO A 9 8.01 25.14 -11.11
C PRO A 9 7.81 25.15 -9.59
N ILE A 10 8.63 24.40 -8.86
CA ILE A 10 8.53 24.26 -7.41
C ILE A 10 9.16 25.49 -6.76
N THR A 11 8.37 26.15 -5.92
CA THR A 11 8.78 27.31 -5.14
C THR A 11 8.68 27.08 -3.63
N SER A 12 7.96 26.04 -3.19
CA SER A 12 7.78 25.72 -1.77
C SER A 12 7.93 24.22 -1.50
N ILE A 13 8.70 23.88 -0.47
CA ILE A 13 8.86 22.52 0.07
C ILE A 13 8.60 22.57 1.57
N VAL A 14 7.38 22.22 1.96
CA VAL A 14 6.92 22.30 3.35
C VAL A 14 6.26 21.02 3.79
N ASN A 15 6.28 20.76 5.09
CA ASN A 15 5.56 19.64 5.71
C ASN A 15 5.92 18.27 5.12
N ILE A 16 7.20 18.08 4.78
CA ILE A 16 7.73 16.79 4.34
C ILE A 16 8.50 16.13 5.49
N ARG A 17 8.36 14.80 5.58
CA ARG A 17 9.19 13.96 6.46
C ARG A 17 9.96 12.97 5.62
N LEU A 18 11.29 13.12 5.58
CA LEU A 18 12.17 12.23 4.86
C LEU A 18 12.91 11.33 5.83
N SER A 19 12.96 10.03 5.51
CA SER A 19 13.70 9.06 6.30
C SER A 19 15.21 9.20 6.07
N LYS A 20 16.01 8.76 7.05
CA LYS A 20 17.48 8.63 6.95
C LYS A 20 17.93 7.67 5.85
N THR A 21 17.01 6.87 5.28
CA THR A 21 17.26 6.01 4.10
C THR A 21 17.11 6.74 2.76
N ILE A 22 16.91 8.07 2.77
CA ILE A 22 16.97 8.87 1.55
C ILE A 22 18.37 8.74 0.94
N ALA A 23 18.41 8.32 -0.31
CA ALA A 23 19.62 8.17 -1.09
C ALA A 23 19.82 9.37 -2.00
N PHE A 24 18.74 10.02 -2.42
CA PHE A 24 18.77 11.08 -3.42
C PHE A 24 17.71 12.15 -3.21
N PHE A 25 18.10 13.40 -3.36
CA PHE A 25 17.18 14.54 -3.34
C PHE A 25 17.61 15.62 -4.34
N SER A 26 16.78 15.92 -5.33
CA SER A 26 17.15 16.88 -6.37
C SER A 26 16.01 17.78 -6.81
N CYS A 27 16.35 19.00 -7.19
CA CYS A 27 15.43 20.02 -7.70
C CYS A 27 16.20 20.98 -8.62
N LEU A 28 16.55 20.53 -9.82
CA LEU A 28 17.18 21.37 -10.85
C LEU A 28 16.11 22.26 -11.51
N GLY A 29 16.44 23.53 -11.73
CA GLY A 29 15.54 24.54 -12.26
C GLY A 29 14.44 24.98 -11.29
N CYS A 30 14.61 24.71 -9.99
CA CYS A 30 13.64 25.10 -8.97
C CYS A 30 13.95 26.49 -8.39
N ALA A 31 12.91 27.33 -8.26
CA ALA A 31 13.01 28.67 -7.69
C ALA A 31 12.49 28.68 -6.25
N ILE A 32 13.17 27.94 -5.36
CA ILE A 32 12.72 27.75 -3.97
C ILE A 32 12.71 29.09 -3.21
N GLN A 33 11.55 29.44 -2.67
CA GLN A 33 11.32 30.59 -1.79
C GLN A 33 11.00 30.15 -0.36
N GLU A 34 10.39 28.97 -0.21
CA GLU A 34 10.01 28.40 1.07
C GLU A 34 10.51 26.95 1.19
N PHE A 35 11.20 26.66 2.28
CA PHE A 35 11.65 25.31 2.59
C PHE A 35 11.60 25.10 4.10
N SER A 36 10.57 24.41 4.59
CA SER A 36 10.34 24.19 6.03
C SER A 36 10.22 22.69 6.34
N ILE A 37 11.11 22.20 7.21
CA ILE A 37 11.26 20.78 7.54
C ILE A 37 11.54 20.57 9.03
N ASN A 38 11.27 19.38 9.53
CA ASN A 38 11.60 19.00 10.89
C ASN A 38 13.08 18.60 11.06
N ASN A 39 13.51 18.39 12.30
CA ASN A 39 14.91 18.06 12.60
C ASN A 39 15.36 16.73 11.97
N GLU A 40 14.52 15.68 11.97
CA GLU A 40 14.87 14.40 11.34
C GLU A 40 15.12 14.53 9.82
N THR A 41 14.27 15.28 9.12
CA THR A 41 14.42 15.52 7.68
C THR A 41 15.65 16.36 7.39
N TYR A 42 15.94 17.37 8.24
CA TYR A 42 17.16 18.15 8.13
C TYR A 42 18.40 17.27 8.26
N GLU A 43 18.46 16.38 9.26
CA GLU A 43 19.57 15.44 9.41
C GLU A 43 19.72 14.50 8.21
N ALA A 44 18.60 13.94 7.73
CA ALA A 44 18.59 13.03 6.60
C ALA A 44 19.09 13.71 5.31
N LEU A 45 18.61 14.92 5.02
CA LEU A 45 19.06 15.68 3.86
C LEU A 45 20.51 16.13 4.02
N ASN A 46 20.88 16.67 5.19
CA ASN A 46 22.22 17.20 5.41
C ASN A 46 23.30 16.11 5.41
N ALA A 47 22.95 14.83 5.56
CA ALA A 47 23.87 13.71 5.41
C ALA A 47 24.27 13.44 3.94
N LEU A 48 23.44 13.83 2.97
CA LEU A 48 23.69 13.55 1.55
C LEU A 48 24.99 14.20 1.05
N PRO A 49 25.81 13.50 0.24
CA PRO A 49 26.91 14.12 -0.51
C PRO A 49 26.37 14.95 -1.68
N ASN A 50 27.18 15.85 -2.24
CA ASN A 50 26.82 16.52 -3.49
C ASN A 50 26.99 15.54 -4.66
N ALA A 51 26.01 15.51 -5.56
CA ALA A 51 25.97 14.59 -6.70
C ALA A 51 26.37 15.25 -8.05
N ASN A 52 26.92 16.46 -8.04
CA ASN A 52 27.60 17.13 -9.18
C ASN A 52 29.02 17.53 -8.70
N GLU A 53 30.13 17.36 -9.44
CA GLU A 53 30.43 18.02 -10.74
C GLU A 53 31.37 17.24 -11.70
N THR A 54 31.78 15.99 -11.43
CA THR A 54 32.90 15.37 -12.19
C THR A 54 32.62 14.06 -12.94
N GLU A 55 31.48 13.39 -12.71
CA GLU A 55 31.26 12.08 -13.32
C GLU A 55 30.47 12.16 -14.63
N PRO A 56 31.00 11.61 -15.74
CA PRO A 56 30.32 11.57 -17.02
C PRO A 56 29.14 10.59 -16.93
N SER A 57 27.95 11.13 -16.76
CA SER A 57 26.71 10.56 -17.31
C SER A 57 26.29 9.14 -16.83
N THR A 58 26.91 8.54 -15.81
CA THR A 58 26.44 7.28 -15.23
C THR A 58 25.83 7.47 -13.85
N VAL A 59 24.51 7.71 -13.85
CA VAL A 59 23.42 7.28 -12.95
C VAL A 59 23.73 6.68 -11.56
N GLU A 60 24.79 7.05 -10.85
CA GLU A 60 24.83 6.85 -9.41
C GLU A 60 24.02 7.96 -8.78
N SER A 61 22.70 7.74 -8.72
CA SER A 61 21.72 8.70 -8.24
C SER A 61 21.81 8.86 -6.71
N THR A 62 22.98 9.08 -6.13
CA THR A 62 23.16 9.23 -4.69
C THR A 62 23.63 10.64 -4.36
N GLY A 63 23.03 11.27 -3.36
CA GLY A 63 23.37 12.62 -2.92
C GLY A 63 22.27 13.65 -3.20
N PHE A 64 22.65 14.93 -3.27
CA PHE A 64 21.75 16.02 -3.62
C PHE A 64 22.16 16.71 -4.92
N ARG A 65 21.19 17.24 -5.66
CA ARG A 65 21.43 18.08 -6.86
C ARG A 65 20.51 19.30 -6.89
N PHE A 66 21.12 20.47 -6.75
CA PHE A 66 20.50 21.78 -6.87
C PHE A 66 21.45 22.65 -7.68
N ASP A 67 20.92 23.39 -8.65
CA ASP A 67 21.67 24.28 -9.55
C ASP A 67 21.59 25.76 -9.14
N THR A 68 20.70 26.09 -8.20
CA THR A 68 20.50 27.45 -7.71
C THR A 68 20.41 27.46 -6.18
N GLY A 69 21.23 28.30 -5.54
CA GLY A 69 21.14 28.55 -4.09
C GLY A 69 19.87 29.30 -3.71
N PHE A 70 19.45 29.18 -2.45
CA PHE A 70 18.26 29.87 -1.94
C PHE A 70 18.37 30.17 -0.44
N SER A 71 17.58 31.14 0.00
CA SER A 71 17.41 31.43 1.43
C SER A 71 15.94 31.64 1.75
N VAL A 72 15.47 30.98 2.80
CA VAL A 72 14.12 31.19 3.33
C VAL A 72 14.00 32.51 4.10
N ASN A 73 12.77 32.99 4.28
CA ASN A 73 12.47 34.16 5.10
C ASN A 73 12.63 33.85 6.60
N ALA A 74 13.52 34.60 7.28
CA ALA A 74 13.81 34.39 8.70
C ALA A 74 12.63 34.71 9.63
N ALA A 75 11.84 35.75 9.32
CA ALA A 75 10.66 36.11 10.12
C ALA A 75 9.55 35.05 9.99
N ALA A 76 9.32 34.54 8.78
CA ALA A 76 8.38 33.43 8.55
C ALA A 76 8.84 32.16 9.28
N CYS A 77 10.14 31.85 9.27
CA CYS A 77 10.67 30.72 10.02
C CYS A 77 10.50 30.88 11.54
N ALA A 78 10.77 32.08 12.07
CA ALA A 78 10.58 32.39 13.48
C ALA A 78 9.10 32.28 13.90
N ALA A 79 8.16 32.67 13.04
CA ALA A 79 6.72 32.50 13.28
C ALA A 79 6.31 31.02 13.44
N LEU A 80 7.03 30.10 12.79
CA LEU A 80 6.87 28.65 12.95
C LEU A 80 7.61 28.09 14.18
N LYS A 81 8.18 28.95 15.03
CA LYS A 81 9.10 28.59 16.11
C LYS A 81 10.33 27.81 15.60
N GLY A 82 10.66 27.98 14.32
CA GLY A 82 11.80 27.35 13.67
C GLY A 82 13.06 28.19 13.76
N SER A 83 14.14 27.60 13.29
CA SER A 83 15.45 28.25 13.15
C SER A 83 15.93 28.12 11.71
N VAL A 84 16.44 29.21 11.14
CA VAL A 84 17.08 29.17 9.83
C VAL A 84 18.44 28.50 9.99
N ARG A 85 18.67 27.41 9.25
CA ARG A 85 19.92 26.65 9.31
C ARG A 85 20.49 26.43 7.91
N PRO A 86 21.83 26.48 7.75
CA PRO A 86 22.46 26.16 6.48
C PRO A 86 22.30 24.66 6.18
N LEU A 87 21.85 24.34 4.98
CA LEU A 87 21.76 22.98 4.47
C LEU A 87 22.95 22.73 3.52
N TRP A 88 23.63 21.58 3.67
CA TRP A 88 24.77 21.18 2.84
C TRP A 88 25.97 22.14 2.87
N ALA A 89 26.18 22.83 3.99
CA ALA A 89 27.33 23.73 4.18
C ALA A 89 28.66 23.05 3.82
N GLY A 90 29.43 23.68 2.93
CA GLY A 90 30.73 23.18 2.47
C GLY A 90 30.68 22.00 1.49
N LYS A 91 29.49 21.56 1.06
CA LYS A 91 29.32 20.46 0.09
C LYS A 91 29.04 20.93 -1.34
N SER A 92 28.67 22.19 -1.51
CA SER A 92 28.32 22.80 -2.80
C SER A 92 28.87 24.22 -2.88
N PRO A 93 29.17 24.74 -4.09
CA PRO A 93 29.46 26.16 -4.28
C PRO A 93 28.26 27.07 -4.02
N HIS A 94 27.04 26.52 -4.00
CA HIS A 94 25.82 27.25 -3.70
C HIS A 94 25.50 27.23 -2.20
N THR A 95 24.79 28.26 -1.74
CA THR A 95 24.31 28.38 -0.36
C THR A 95 22.82 28.06 -0.28
N PHE A 96 22.46 27.27 0.72
CA PHE A 96 21.09 26.83 0.95
C PHE A 96 20.73 27.07 2.41
N TYR A 97 19.68 27.85 2.67
CA TYR A 97 19.16 28.05 4.01
C TYR A 97 17.72 27.57 4.09
N VAL A 98 17.46 26.65 5.02
CA VAL A 98 16.14 26.07 5.26
C VAL A 98 15.63 26.45 6.64
N CYS A 99 14.31 26.44 6.80
CA CYS A 99 13.68 26.58 8.10
C CYS A 99 13.58 25.20 8.76
N VAL A 100 14.24 25.02 9.90
CA VAL A 100 14.11 23.81 10.70
C VAL A 100 13.16 24.10 11.85
N VAL A 101 11.97 23.52 11.77
CA VAL A 101 10.96 23.62 12.83
C VAL A 101 11.14 22.48 13.84
N PRO A 102 10.85 22.71 15.13
CA PRO A 102 10.79 21.64 16.10
C PRO A 102 9.81 20.57 15.63
N ASP A 103 10.12 19.30 15.92
CA ASP A 103 9.10 18.27 15.83
C ASP A 103 7.92 18.72 16.69
N ALA A 104 6.71 18.70 16.13
CA ALA A 104 5.52 18.89 16.94
C ALA A 104 5.66 17.93 18.12
N LEU A 105 5.54 18.47 19.35
CA LEU A 105 5.42 17.62 20.54
C LEU A 105 4.50 16.48 20.15
N PRO A 106 4.89 15.20 20.37
CA PRO A 106 4.00 14.10 20.09
C PRO A 106 2.66 14.49 20.70
N PRO A 107 1.53 14.40 19.95
CA PRO A 107 0.22 14.66 20.54
C PRO A 107 0.22 13.92 21.87
N PRO A 108 -0.13 14.60 22.98
CA PRO A 108 0.15 14.12 24.34
C PRO A 108 -0.13 12.64 24.32
N THR A 109 0.93 11.84 24.45
CA THR A 109 0.84 10.40 24.32
C THR A 109 -0.38 10.05 25.14
N PRO A 110 -1.45 9.44 24.58
CA PRO A 110 -2.54 9.00 25.42
C PRO A 110 -1.85 8.21 26.50
N ILE A 111 -1.94 8.67 27.74
CA ILE A 111 -1.28 8.03 28.87
C ILE A 111 -1.86 6.63 28.79
N ILE A 112 -1.08 5.68 28.27
CA ILE A 112 -1.40 4.28 28.38
C ILE A 112 -1.15 4.04 29.86
N VAL A 113 -2.14 4.40 30.68
CA VAL A 113 -2.34 3.76 31.95
C VAL A 113 -2.36 2.30 31.55
N SER A 114 -1.32 1.55 31.94
CA SER A 114 -1.36 0.10 31.89
C SER A 114 -2.51 -0.29 32.80
N ARG A 115 -3.71 -0.29 32.24
CA ARG A 115 -4.91 -0.78 32.87
C ARG A 115 -4.68 -2.27 32.88
N ASN A 116 -4.23 -2.78 34.02
CA ASN A 116 -4.16 -4.21 34.24
C ASN A 116 -5.61 -4.71 34.28
N ASP A 117 -6.15 -4.98 33.10
CA ASP A 117 -7.51 -5.47 32.87
C ASP A 117 -7.60 -6.97 33.14
N THR A 118 -7.11 -7.39 34.31
CA THR A 118 -7.39 -8.71 34.87
C THR A 118 -8.91 -8.93 34.98
N GLY A 119 -9.69 -7.86 35.15
CA GLY A 119 -11.16 -7.89 35.16
C GLY A 119 -11.82 -8.14 33.81
N LEU A 120 -11.26 -7.64 32.70
CA LEU A 120 -11.84 -7.82 31.36
C LEU A 120 -11.61 -9.26 30.84
N ILE A 121 -10.47 -9.86 31.19
CA ILE A 121 -10.11 -11.24 30.82
C ILE A 121 -11.00 -12.24 31.56
N ILE A 122 -11.28 -12.02 32.85
CA ILE A 122 -12.20 -12.88 33.63
C ILE A 122 -13.65 -12.70 33.15
N GLY A 123 -14.05 -11.49 32.75
CA GLY A 123 -15.40 -11.21 32.24
C GLY A 123 -15.72 -11.87 30.88
N CYS A 124 -14.78 -11.84 29.93
CA CYS A 124 -14.97 -12.44 28.61
C CYS A 124 -14.99 -13.98 28.63
N ALA A 125 -14.23 -14.62 29.52
CA ALA A 125 -14.20 -16.07 29.63
C ALA A 125 -15.55 -16.65 30.14
N ILE A 126 -16.16 -16.02 31.14
CA ILE A 126 -17.43 -16.51 31.72
C ILE A 126 -18.61 -16.19 30.78
N GLY A 127 -18.61 -14.99 30.18
CA GLY A 127 -19.65 -14.60 29.21
C GLY A 127 -19.65 -15.45 27.94
N GLY A 128 -18.46 -15.76 27.40
CA GLY A 128 -18.32 -16.59 26.21
C GLY A 128 -18.84 -18.03 26.40
N VAL A 129 -18.53 -18.65 27.54
CA VAL A 129 -18.98 -20.02 27.83
C VAL A 129 -20.50 -20.10 28.00
N ALA A 130 -21.12 -19.12 28.66
CA ALA A 130 -22.57 -19.07 28.82
C ALA A 130 -23.30 -18.91 27.48
N ILE A 131 -22.80 -18.05 26.59
CA ILE A 131 -23.40 -17.85 25.25
C ILE A 131 -23.23 -19.11 24.40
N ILE A 132 -22.06 -19.76 24.42
CA ILE A 132 -21.84 -21.01 23.67
C ILE A 132 -22.74 -22.14 24.19
N ALA A 133 -22.90 -22.27 25.51
CA ALA A 133 -23.81 -23.25 26.09
C ALA A 133 -25.27 -23.01 25.69
N ILE A 134 -25.73 -21.75 25.71
CA ILE A 134 -27.08 -21.36 25.28
C ILE A 134 -27.28 -21.65 23.78
N LEU A 135 -26.29 -21.36 22.94
CA LEU A 135 -26.36 -21.65 21.50
C LEU A 135 -26.39 -23.15 21.23
N LEU A 136 -25.58 -23.95 21.92
CA LEU A 136 -25.61 -25.41 21.80
C LEU A 136 -26.95 -26.00 22.25
N ILE A 137 -27.50 -25.54 23.38
CA ILE A 137 -28.82 -25.96 23.86
C ILE A 137 -29.91 -25.54 22.86
N ALA A 138 -29.87 -24.32 22.34
CA ALA A 138 -30.82 -23.84 21.33
C ALA A 138 -30.74 -24.66 20.04
N VAL A 139 -29.55 -25.03 19.58
CA VAL A 139 -29.35 -25.90 18.41
C VAL A 139 -29.87 -27.31 18.68
N LEU A 140 -29.64 -27.89 19.87
CA LEU A 140 -30.15 -29.21 20.23
C LEU A 140 -31.68 -29.22 20.35
N ILE A 141 -32.29 -28.16 20.89
CA ILE A 141 -33.74 -28.00 20.95
C ILE A 141 -34.30 -27.79 19.53
N ARG A 142 -33.64 -26.99 18.68
CA ARG A 142 -34.03 -26.83 17.27
C ARG A 142 -33.93 -28.14 16.50
N ARG A 143 -32.88 -28.94 16.71
CA ARG A 143 -32.72 -30.28 16.10
C ARG A 143 -33.79 -31.27 16.56
N LYS A 144 -34.20 -31.20 17.84
CA LYS A 144 -35.33 -31.99 18.34
C LYS A 144 -36.68 -31.50 17.79
N LYS A 145 -36.85 -30.21 17.56
CA LYS A 145 -38.05 -29.64 16.92
C LYS A 145 -38.10 -29.92 15.42
N THR A 146 -36.97 -29.98 14.72
CA THR A 146 -36.93 -30.39 13.29
C THR A 146 -37.19 -31.89 13.12
N ALA A 147 -36.80 -32.75 14.07
CA ALA A 147 -37.18 -34.17 14.05
C ALA A 147 -38.69 -34.39 14.27
N ALA A 148 -39.37 -33.49 14.99
CA ALA A 148 -40.83 -33.49 15.11
C ALA A 148 -41.54 -32.81 13.92
N ALA A 149 -40.88 -31.86 13.25
CA ALA A 149 -41.42 -31.18 12.07
C ALA A 149 -41.25 -31.99 10.78
N ASP A 150 -40.24 -32.86 10.66
CA ASP A 150 -40.04 -33.74 9.49
C ASP A 150 -41.17 -34.77 9.35
N LEU A 151 -41.75 -35.24 10.46
CA LEU A 151 -42.93 -36.12 10.45
C LEU A 151 -44.22 -35.41 10.02
N LEU A 152 -44.27 -34.08 10.10
CA LEU A 152 -45.40 -33.26 9.63
C LEU A 152 -45.15 -32.69 8.22
N ALA A 153 -43.89 -32.44 7.86
CA ALA A 153 -43.50 -31.92 6.54
C ALA A 153 -43.59 -32.95 5.42
N PHE A 154 -43.47 -34.25 5.73
CA PHE A 154 -43.69 -35.32 4.74
C PHE A 154 -45.14 -35.36 4.21
N GLN A 155 -46.08 -34.66 4.86
CA GLN A 155 -47.47 -34.55 4.40
C GLN A 155 -47.72 -33.32 3.51
N SER A 156 -46.78 -32.37 3.41
CA SER A 156 -47.02 -31.07 2.75
C SER A 156 -46.16 -30.77 1.51
N GLU A 157 -45.15 -31.59 1.17
CA GLU A 157 -44.29 -31.38 0.00
C GLU A 157 -44.82 -32.11 -1.25
N VAL A 158 -46.05 -31.75 -1.66
CA VAL A 158 -46.58 -32.01 -3.01
C VAL A 158 -46.66 -30.72 -3.84
N THR A 159 -46.34 -29.53 -3.28
CA THR A 159 -46.68 -28.28 -3.96
C THR A 159 -45.69 -27.11 -3.73
N GLY A 160 -44.76 -26.89 -4.67
CA GLY A 160 -44.43 -25.51 -5.14
C GLY A 160 -43.07 -24.86 -4.83
N GLY A 161 -42.14 -24.93 -5.81
CA GLY A 161 -41.41 -23.83 -6.50
C GLY A 161 -40.76 -22.63 -5.77
N ARG A 162 -39.44 -22.43 -6.00
CA ARG A 162 -38.62 -21.25 -5.60
C ARG A 162 -38.48 -20.17 -6.70
N LEU A 163 -38.52 -18.89 -6.31
CA LEU A 163 -37.99 -17.72 -7.04
C LEU A 163 -37.40 -16.74 -6.00
N ARG A 164 -36.24 -16.11 -6.26
CA ARG A 164 -35.99 -14.66 -6.00
C ARG A 164 -34.63 -14.17 -6.56
N ARG A 165 -34.67 -12.91 -7.00
CA ARG A 165 -33.76 -12.17 -7.90
C ARG A 165 -33.32 -10.83 -7.26
N ALA A 166 -32.05 -10.44 -7.51
CA ALA A 166 -31.36 -9.13 -7.64
C ALA A 166 -31.67 -7.91 -6.73
N ASN A 167 -30.65 -7.10 -6.38
CA ASN A 167 -30.21 -5.87 -7.09
C ASN A 167 -29.21 -4.98 -6.27
N GLY A 168 -28.18 -4.36 -6.89
CA GLY A 168 -27.47 -3.18 -6.33
C GLY A 168 -25.91 -3.04 -6.37
N THR A 169 -25.31 -2.93 -7.56
CA THR A 169 -24.12 -2.16 -8.02
C THR A 169 -22.85 -1.90 -7.16
N GLY A 170 -21.65 -2.31 -7.65
CA GLY A 170 -20.38 -1.66 -7.29
C GLY A 170 -19.04 -2.42 -7.38
N PHE A 171 -18.80 -3.33 -8.34
CA PHE A 171 -17.45 -3.84 -8.65
C PHE A 171 -17.41 -4.27 -10.12
N GLN A 172 -16.59 -3.65 -10.96
CA GLN A 172 -16.40 -4.13 -12.34
C GLN A 172 -15.58 -5.42 -12.27
N THR A 173 -16.27 -6.54 -12.38
CA THR A 173 -15.69 -7.89 -12.40
C THR A 173 -14.97 -8.12 -13.72
N LEU A 174 -13.99 -9.04 -13.70
CA LEU A 174 -13.26 -9.55 -14.87
C LEU A 174 -14.19 -10.03 -16.00
N GLU A 175 -15.44 -10.39 -15.66
CA GLU A 175 -16.51 -10.75 -16.60
C GLU A 175 -16.86 -9.60 -17.56
N SER A 176 -16.82 -8.34 -17.11
CA SER A 176 -17.15 -7.20 -17.98
C SER A 176 -16.11 -7.00 -19.09
N SER A 177 -14.84 -7.33 -18.85
CA SER A 177 -13.79 -7.32 -19.87
C SER A 177 -13.92 -8.48 -20.86
N LEU A 178 -14.46 -9.61 -20.41
CA LEU A 178 -14.71 -10.79 -21.25
C LEU A 178 -15.90 -10.56 -22.19
N GLU A 179 -17.00 -9.97 -21.70
CA GLU A 179 -18.15 -9.59 -22.54
C GLU A 179 -17.78 -8.51 -23.58
N LEU A 180 -16.87 -7.58 -23.26
CA LEU A 180 -16.39 -6.59 -24.24
C LEU A 180 -15.51 -7.22 -25.33
N ALA A 181 -14.74 -8.26 -25.00
CA ALA A 181 -13.95 -9.03 -25.97
C ALA A 181 -14.86 -9.88 -26.88
N GLU A 182 -15.93 -10.46 -26.34
CA GLU A 182 -16.91 -11.25 -27.09
C GLU A 182 -17.74 -10.38 -28.04
N ASN A 183 -18.02 -9.13 -27.65
CA ASN A 183 -18.68 -8.12 -28.50
C ASN A 183 -17.74 -7.44 -29.52
N GLY A 184 -16.48 -7.89 -29.65
CA GLY A 184 -15.53 -7.39 -30.65
C GLY A 184 -15.02 -5.95 -30.42
N LEU A 185 -15.24 -5.38 -29.24
CA LEU A 185 -14.82 -4.00 -28.91
C LEU A 185 -13.32 -3.90 -28.53
N ILE A 186 -12.66 -5.03 -28.26
CA ILE A 186 -11.22 -5.09 -27.95
C ILE A 186 -10.57 -6.11 -28.90
N ASN A 187 -9.70 -5.63 -29.79
CA ASN A 187 -8.95 -6.50 -30.70
C ASN A 187 -7.75 -7.14 -29.98
N ILE A 188 -7.89 -8.40 -29.58
CA ILE A 188 -6.85 -9.16 -28.85
C ILE A 188 -5.76 -9.70 -29.79
N GLU A 189 -5.95 -9.64 -31.11
CA GLU A 189 -5.04 -10.26 -32.08
C GLU A 189 -3.64 -9.61 -32.06
N GLU A 190 -3.54 -8.31 -31.79
CA GLU A 190 -2.25 -7.62 -31.65
C GLU A 190 -1.45 -8.08 -30.42
N LEU A 191 -2.13 -8.57 -29.37
CA LEU A 191 -1.49 -9.09 -28.17
C LEU A 191 -0.91 -10.50 -28.38
N ARG A 192 -1.34 -11.20 -29.45
CA ARG A 192 -0.85 -12.54 -29.78
C ARG A 192 0.66 -12.56 -30.01
N MET A 193 1.21 -11.50 -30.60
CA MET A 193 2.65 -11.34 -30.83
C MET A 193 3.46 -11.26 -29.53
N HIS A 194 2.81 -10.86 -28.42
CA HIS A 194 3.43 -10.70 -27.11
C HIS A 194 3.16 -11.91 -26.19
N LYS A 195 2.49 -12.95 -26.70
CA LYS A 195 2.23 -14.17 -25.93
C LYS A 195 3.53 -14.96 -25.81
N LEU A 196 3.97 -15.16 -24.57
CA LEU A 196 5.15 -15.98 -24.27
C LEU A 196 4.85 -17.45 -24.57
N ASP A 197 5.85 -18.18 -25.06
CA ASP A 197 5.78 -19.63 -25.15
C ASP A 197 5.82 -20.23 -23.74
N LEU A 198 4.90 -21.15 -23.47
CA LEU A 198 4.81 -21.85 -22.19
C LEU A 198 6.01 -22.78 -21.98
N ALA A 199 6.64 -23.26 -23.05
CA ALA A 199 7.83 -24.12 -22.96
C ALA A 199 9.04 -23.41 -22.31
N ASP A 200 9.12 -22.09 -22.50
CA ASP A 200 10.22 -21.26 -21.97
C ASP A 200 9.98 -20.83 -20.51
N LEU A 201 8.78 -21.08 -19.98
CA LEU A 201 8.38 -20.70 -18.63
C LEU A 201 8.45 -21.89 -17.68
N LYS A 202 9.46 -21.93 -16.80
CA LYS A 202 9.69 -23.04 -15.87
C LYS A 202 9.43 -22.63 -14.43
N VAL A 203 8.44 -23.24 -13.79
CA VAL A 203 8.20 -23.03 -12.34
C VAL A 203 9.21 -23.86 -11.55
N THR A 204 9.98 -23.19 -10.70
CA THR A 204 11.06 -23.83 -9.92
C THR A 204 10.70 -24.01 -8.45
N ALA A 205 9.65 -23.33 -7.96
CA ALA A 205 9.19 -23.49 -6.59
C ALA A 205 8.20 -24.65 -6.44
N THR A 206 8.30 -25.36 -5.31
CA THR A 206 7.36 -26.41 -4.90
C THR A 206 6.14 -25.88 -4.17
N LYS A 207 6.15 -24.60 -3.77
CA LYS A 207 5.04 -23.90 -3.09
C LYS A 207 4.88 -22.48 -3.66
N PRO A 208 3.66 -21.90 -3.65
CA PRO A 208 3.46 -20.53 -4.09
C PRO A 208 4.19 -19.55 -3.15
N LEU A 209 4.74 -18.49 -3.73
CA LEU A 209 5.29 -17.35 -2.99
C LEU A 209 4.18 -16.54 -2.30
N ALA A 210 3.01 -16.45 -2.93
CA ALA A 210 1.83 -15.79 -2.39
C ALA A 210 0.55 -16.37 -3.01
N ALA A 211 -0.56 -16.31 -2.29
CA ALA A 211 -1.89 -16.70 -2.78
C ALA A 211 -2.91 -15.60 -2.45
N GLY A 212 -3.82 -15.32 -3.37
CA GLY A 212 -4.85 -14.30 -3.23
C GLY A 212 -6.19 -14.73 -3.81
N ALA A 213 -7.15 -13.78 -3.81
CA ALA A 213 -8.50 -14.03 -4.32
C ALA A 213 -8.50 -14.51 -5.78
N PHE A 214 -7.64 -13.94 -6.62
CA PHE A 214 -7.64 -14.13 -8.08
C PHE A 214 -6.60 -15.14 -8.60
N GLY A 215 -5.79 -15.73 -7.73
CA GLY A 215 -4.69 -16.57 -8.19
C GLY A 215 -3.55 -16.74 -7.19
N GLU A 216 -2.50 -17.38 -7.67
CA GLU A 216 -1.29 -17.69 -6.93
C GLU A 216 -0.06 -17.17 -7.68
N VAL A 217 0.97 -16.76 -6.93
CA VAL A 217 2.24 -16.29 -7.48
C VAL A 217 3.31 -17.32 -7.16
N TRP A 218 4.03 -17.74 -8.17
CA TRP A 218 5.03 -18.80 -8.10
C TRP A 218 6.40 -18.29 -8.54
N LEU A 219 7.47 -18.81 -7.96
CA LEU A 219 8.82 -18.53 -8.46
C LEU A 219 9.13 -19.41 -9.66
N GLY A 220 9.68 -18.83 -10.72
CA GLY A 220 10.16 -19.58 -11.88
C GLY A 220 11.25 -18.86 -12.65
N HIS A 221 11.50 -19.37 -13.85
CA HIS A 221 12.42 -18.80 -14.82
C HIS A 221 11.71 -18.64 -16.17
N TYR A 222 12.05 -17.58 -16.89
CA TYR A 222 11.76 -17.40 -18.30
C TYR A 222 13.10 -17.34 -19.04
N GLY A 223 13.42 -18.38 -19.80
CA GLY A 223 14.79 -18.57 -20.29
C GLY A 223 15.81 -18.62 -19.13
N ASN A 224 16.73 -17.64 -19.10
CA ASN A 224 17.74 -17.52 -18.04
C ASN A 224 17.33 -16.56 -16.91
N ASP A 225 16.22 -15.84 -17.08
CA ASP A 225 15.81 -14.81 -16.14
C ASP A 225 14.91 -15.38 -15.05
N LYS A 226 15.21 -15.03 -13.80
CA LYS A 226 14.39 -15.39 -12.65
C LYS A 226 13.17 -14.49 -12.57
N VAL A 227 11.98 -15.06 -12.62
CA VAL A 227 10.70 -14.33 -12.72
C VAL A 227 9.68 -14.79 -11.68
N ALA A 228 8.68 -13.95 -11.43
CA ALA A 228 7.48 -14.31 -10.70
C ALA A 228 6.34 -14.62 -11.68
N ILE A 229 5.71 -15.78 -11.52
CA ILE A 229 4.67 -16.30 -12.41
C ILE A 229 3.33 -16.25 -11.68
N LYS A 230 2.43 -15.38 -12.13
CA LYS A 230 1.07 -15.30 -11.59
C LYS A 230 0.15 -16.24 -12.34
N ARG A 231 -0.36 -17.27 -11.66
CA ARG A 231 -1.35 -18.21 -12.16
C ARG A 231 -2.73 -17.77 -11.69
N LEU A 232 -3.67 -17.61 -12.62
CA LEU A 232 -5.06 -17.31 -12.29
C LEU A 232 -5.76 -18.59 -11.82
N LYS A 233 -6.74 -18.47 -10.92
CA LYS A 233 -7.62 -19.60 -10.59
C LYS A 233 -8.50 -19.89 -11.79
N ASP A 234 -8.55 -21.15 -12.20
CA ASP A 234 -9.48 -21.58 -13.24
C ASP A 234 -10.92 -21.48 -12.70
N THR A 235 -11.79 -20.83 -13.47
CA THR A 235 -13.22 -20.68 -13.14
C THR A 235 -14.12 -21.46 -14.11
N HIS A 236 -13.57 -22.42 -14.86
CA HIS A 236 -14.39 -23.26 -15.71
C HIS A 236 -15.26 -24.22 -14.86
N VAL A 237 -16.56 -23.90 -14.76
CA VAL A 237 -17.58 -24.89 -14.40
C VAL A 237 -17.82 -25.70 -15.66
N GLU A 238 -17.36 -26.95 -15.67
CA GLU A 238 -17.71 -27.90 -16.71
C GLU A 238 -19.21 -28.19 -16.64
N SER A 239 -19.94 -27.80 -17.68
CA SER A 239 -21.38 -28.06 -17.88
C SER A 239 -21.58 -29.14 -18.92
#